data_AF-A0A3C0W045-F1
#
_entry.id   AF-A0A3C0W045-F1
#
_cell.length_a   1.000
_cell.length_b   1.000
_cell.length_c   1.000
_cell.angle_alpha   90.00
_cell.angle_beta   90.00
_cell.angle_gamma   90.00
#
_symmetry.space_group_name_H-M   'P 1'
#
loop_
_entity.id
_entity.type
_entity.pdbx_description
1 polymer ?
#
loop_
_entity_poly.entity_id
_entity_poly.type
_entity_poly.pdbx_seq_one_letter_code
_entity_poly.pdbx_strand_id
1 'polypeptide(L)'
;MRVICAIAWVGLAVSVSSSEKPPVAFLERHCLDCHDADTAKGEFNLERLLDAEITAHAGEWDTVIRRLAARQMPPSKRKRQPSGEFRCRLQSDFADLNSGP
;
A
#
# COMPACT_ATOMS: atom_id res chain seq x y z
N MET A 1 26.09 -53.09 9.36
CA MET A 1 26.53 -52.46 8.10
C MET A 1 25.34 -51.68 7.54
N ARG A 2 25.34 -50.36 7.77
CA ARG A 2 24.50 -49.25 7.25
C ARG A 2 23.08 -49.55 6.74
N VAL A 3 22.11 -49.39 7.65
CA VAL A 3 20.73 -48.97 7.34
C VAL A 3 20.79 -47.46 7.06
N ILE A 4 20.42 -47.02 5.86
CA ILE A 4 20.24 -45.59 5.57
C ILE A 4 18.73 -45.38 5.38
N CYS A 5 18.10 -44.86 6.43
CA CYS A 5 16.71 -44.43 6.47
C CYS A 5 16.43 -43.39 5.39
N ALA A 6 15.27 -43.51 4.78
CA ALA A 6 14.69 -42.57 3.82
C ALA A 6 14.67 -41.14 4.40
N ILE A 7 15.31 -40.20 3.70
CA ILE A 7 15.10 -38.78 3.96
C ILE A 7 14.03 -38.34 2.97
N ALA A 8 12.77 -38.49 3.37
CA ALA A 8 11.66 -37.85 2.69
C ALA A 8 11.78 -36.33 2.92
N TRP A 9 12.24 -35.60 1.90
CA TRP A 9 12.12 -34.15 1.84
C TRP A 9 10.64 -33.80 1.59
N VAL A 10 9.84 -33.80 2.65
CA VAL A 10 8.52 -33.17 2.63
C VAL A 10 8.76 -31.67 2.59
N GLY A 11 8.68 -31.09 1.39
CA GLY A 11 8.61 -29.64 1.21
C GLY A 11 7.34 -29.11 1.86
N LEU A 12 7.47 -28.55 3.06
CA LEU A 12 6.38 -27.83 3.71
C LEU A 12 6.23 -26.49 2.99
N ALA A 13 5.25 -26.40 2.09
CA ALA A 13 4.84 -25.13 1.51
C ALA A 13 4.19 -24.29 2.62
N VAL A 14 4.87 -23.23 3.07
CA VAL A 14 4.25 -22.22 3.93
C VAL A 14 3.40 -21.33 3.04
N SER A 15 2.08 -21.38 3.19
CA SER A 15 1.20 -20.39 2.58
C SER A 15 1.18 -19.18 3.51
N VAL A 16 1.92 -18.12 3.16
CA VAL A 16 1.75 -16.81 3.78
C VAL A 16 0.48 -16.20 3.18
N SER A 17 -0.58 -16.13 3.97
CA SER A 17 -1.74 -15.29 3.67
C SER A 17 -1.55 -13.99 4.45
N SER A 18 -0.93 -13.01 3.82
CA SER A 18 -0.82 -11.66 4.40
C SER A 18 -2.09 -10.90 4.09
N SER A 19 -2.95 -10.75 5.11
CA SER A 19 -4.10 -9.86 5.08
C SER A 19 -3.58 -8.48 5.50
N GLU A 20 -3.16 -7.68 4.53
CA GLU A 20 -2.60 -6.36 4.78
C GLU A 20 -3.71 -5.29 4.74
N LYS A 21 -3.92 -4.70 5.92
CA LYS A 21 -4.67 -3.46 6.08
C LYS A 21 -3.81 -2.25 5.68
N PRO A 22 -4.42 -1.18 5.19
CA PRO A 22 -3.69 0.02 4.84
C PRO A 22 -3.09 0.72 6.07
N PRO A 23 -1.98 1.45 5.91
CA PRO A 23 -1.35 2.18 7.00
C PRO A 23 -2.16 3.44 7.37
N VAL A 24 -3.23 3.28 8.15
CA VAL A 24 -4.22 4.34 8.46
C VAL A 24 -3.57 5.65 8.94
N ALA A 25 -2.68 5.60 9.92
CA ALA A 25 -2.03 6.80 10.46
C ALA A 25 -1.20 7.58 9.42
N PHE A 26 -0.70 6.91 8.38
CA PHE A 26 -0.02 7.57 7.27
C PHE A 26 -1.03 8.29 6.36
N LEU A 27 -2.11 7.59 6.01
CA LEU A 27 -3.15 8.11 5.12
C LEU A 27 -3.91 9.27 5.76
N GLU A 28 -4.21 9.21 7.05
CA GLU A 28 -4.81 10.33 7.80
C GLU A 28 -3.98 11.61 7.69
N ARG A 29 -2.65 11.50 7.88
CA ARG A 29 -1.75 12.66 7.89
C ARG A 29 -1.50 13.28 6.52
N HIS A 30 -1.68 12.52 5.44
CA HIS A 30 -1.17 12.91 4.11
C HIS A 30 -2.19 12.81 2.98
N CYS A 31 -3.27 12.05 3.15
CA CYS A 31 -4.26 11.78 2.11
C CYS A 31 -5.65 12.29 2.48
N LEU A 32 -6.09 12.12 3.73
CA LEU A 32 -7.48 12.40 4.13
C LEU A 32 -7.81 13.90 4.17
N ASP A 33 -6.84 14.80 4.33
CA ASP A 33 -7.03 16.26 4.18
C ASP A 33 -7.71 16.69 2.85
N CYS A 34 -7.75 15.80 1.85
CA CYS A 34 -8.37 16.07 0.54
C CYS A 34 -9.23 14.92 0.01
N HIS A 35 -9.00 13.69 0.46
CA HIS A 35 -9.66 12.48 -0.05
C HIS A 35 -10.50 11.79 1.04
N ASP A 36 -11.00 12.55 2.01
CA ASP A 36 -12.03 12.11 2.96
C ASP A 36 -13.42 12.06 2.31
N ALA A 37 -14.42 11.63 3.08
CA ALA A 37 -15.82 11.60 2.64
C ALA A 37 -16.41 12.98 2.36
N ASP A 38 -16.00 14.01 3.12
CA ASP A 38 -16.55 15.36 3.03
C ASP A 38 -16.00 16.15 1.85
N THR A 39 -14.70 16.00 1.55
CA THR A 39 -14.01 16.77 0.51
C THR A 39 -13.93 16.02 -0.82
N ALA A 40 -13.62 14.72 -0.77
CA ALA A 40 -13.55 13.81 -1.92
C ALA A 40 -12.92 14.41 -3.20
N LYS A 41 -11.80 15.14 -3.09
CA LYS A 41 -11.18 15.83 -4.24
C LYS A 41 -10.81 14.86 -5.34
N GLY A 42 -11.04 15.27 -6.59
CA GLY A 42 -10.78 14.41 -7.74
C GLY A 42 -11.64 13.15 -7.73
N GLU A 43 -12.83 13.22 -7.12
CA GLU A 43 -13.85 12.17 -7.08
C GLU A 43 -13.34 10.87 -6.44
N PHE A 44 -12.45 11.01 -5.44
CA PHE A 44 -11.84 9.88 -4.75
C PHE A 44 -11.97 10.06 -3.24
N ASN A 45 -12.73 9.15 -2.62
CA ASN A 45 -12.87 9.00 -1.17
C ASN A 45 -12.08 7.76 -0.74
N LEU A 46 -11.00 8.00 0.02
CA LEU A 46 -10.10 7.01 0.59
C LEU A 46 -10.56 6.52 1.96
N GLU A 47 -11.34 7.31 2.69
CA GLU A 47 -11.80 7.01 4.06
C GLU A 47 -12.57 5.68 4.13
N ARG A 48 -13.40 5.41 3.10
CA ARG A 48 -14.14 4.14 2.98
C ARG A 48 -13.25 2.89 2.79
N LEU A 49 -11.95 3.08 2.52
CA LEU A 49 -11.01 1.99 2.26
C LEU A 49 -10.14 1.66 3.48
N LEU A 50 -10.20 2.46 4.56
CA LEU A 50 -9.26 2.37 5.69
C LEU A 50 -9.47 1.13 6.56
N ASP A 51 -10.71 0.69 6.71
CA ASP A 51 -11.06 -0.46 7.55
C ASP A 51 -11.04 -1.80 6.79
N ALA A 52 -10.89 -1.75 5.46
CA ALA A 52 -10.94 -2.91 4.59
C ALA A 52 -9.53 -3.41 4.23
N GLU A 53 -9.44 -4.71 3.94
CA GLU A 53 -8.23 -5.32 3.41
C GLU A 53 -7.86 -4.70 2.05
N ILE A 54 -6.57 -4.48 1.80
CA ILE A 54 -6.11 -3.90 0.54
C ILE A 54 -6.59 -4.74 -0.66
N THR A 55 -6.59 -6.06 -0.52
CA THR A 55 -7.03 -6.99 -1.57
C THR A 55 -8.52 -6.87 -1.91
N ALA A 56 -9.37 -6.45 -0.96
CA ALA A 56 -10.80 -6.25 -1.20
C ALA A 56 -11.08 -5.05 -2.11
N HIS A 57 -10.13 -4.10 -2.19
CA HIS A 57 -10.24 -2.87 -2.97
C HIS A 57 -9.03 -2.65 -3.88
N ALA A 58 -8.49 -3.74 -4.44
CA ALA A 58 -7.24 -3.71 -5.20
C ALA A 58 -7.24 -2.72 -6.37
N GLY A 59 -8.39 -2.50 -7.04
CA GLY A 59 -8.51 -1.54 -8.13
C GLY A 59 -8.39 -0.07 -7.68
N GLU A 60 -8.99 0.27 -6.53
CA GLU A 60 -8.82 1.60 -5.95
C GLU A 60 -7.38 1.83 -5.48
N TRP A 61 -6.75 0.81 -4.88
CA TRP A 61 -5.35 0.88 -4.46
C TRP A 61 -4.37 0.98 -5.66
N ASP A 62 -4.62 0.27 -6.76
CA ASP A 62 -3.87 0.44 -8.02
C ASP A 62 -3.96 1.88 -8.54
N THR A 63 -5.15 2.50 -8.41
CA THR A 63 -5.33 3.92 -8.78
C THR A 63 -4.47 4.85 -7.90
N VAL A 64 -4.43 4.61 -6.59
CA VAL A 64 -3.58 5.37 -5.66
C VAL A 64 -2.10 5.23 -6.05
N ILE A 65 -1.63 3.99 -6.29
CA ILE A 65 -0.27 3.68 -6.71
C ILE A 65 0.11 4.44 -7.97
N ARG A 66 -0.71 4.32 -9.02
CA ARG A 66 -0.44 4.95 -10.31
C ARG A 66 -0.36 6.46 -10.21
N ARG A 67 -1.23 7.09 -9.42
CA ARG A 67 -1.22 8.55 -9.22
C ARG A 67 0.01 9.01 -8.44
N LEU A 68 0.45 8.25 -7.44
CA LEU A 68 1.69 8.52 -6.68
C LEU A 68 2.94 8.34 -7.56
N ALA A 69 3.02 7.24 -8.32
CA ALA A 69 4.12 6.95 -9.25
C ALA A 69 4.21 8.00 -10.36
N ALA A 70 3.07 8.41 -10.92
CA ALA A 70 2.97 9.48 -11.91
C ALA A 70 3.20 10.89 -11.33
N ARG A 71 3.45 11.01 -10.02
CA ARG A 71 3.66 12.29 -9.32
C ARG A 71 2.48 13.27 -9.47
N GLN A 72 1.28 12.75 -9.72
CA GLN A 72 0.05 13.54 -9.85
C GLN A 72 -0.52 13.91 -8.48
N MET A 73 -0.17 13.15 -7.45
CA MET A 73 -0.54 13.40 -6.07
C MET A 73 0.69 13.68 -5.19
N PRO A 74 0.66 14.73 -4.34
CA PRO A 74 -0.34 15.81 -4.35
C PRO A 74 -0.30 16.65 -5.64
N PRO A 75 -1.40 17.32 -6.06
CA PRO A 75 -1.42 18.11 -7.29
C PRO A 75 -0.39 19.23 -7.26
N SER A 76 0.37 19.41 -8.36
CA SER A 76 1.48 20.38 -8.45
C SER A 76 1.09 21.83 -8.14
N LYS A 77 -0.16 22.21 -8.39
CA LYS A 77 -0.70 23.55 -8.13
C LYS A 77 -0.91 23.85 -6.64
N ARG A 78 -0.73 22.89 -5.74
CA ARG A 78 -0.89 23.09 -4.29
C ARG A 78 0.31 23.83 -3.72
N LYS A 79 0.05 24.85 -2.89
CA LYS A 79 1.07 25.61 -2.15
C LYS A 79 1.88 24.72 -1.19
N ARG A 80 1.22 23.75 -0.56
CA ARG A 80 1.86 22.77 0.32
C ARG A 80 2.23 21.55 -0.52
N GLN A 81 3.49 21.51 -0.95
CA GLN A 81 4.11 20.32 -1.54
C GLN A 81 4.96 19.62 -0.48
N PRO A 82 4.94 18.29 -0.39
CA PRO A 82 5.97 17.57 0.34
C PRO A 82 7.35 17.84 -0.27
N SER A 83 8.39 17.84 0.56
CA SER A 83 9.77 17.98 0.09
C SER A 83 10.15 16.83 -0.86
N GLY A 84 11.17 17.04 -1.70
CA GLY A 84 11.65 15.99 -2.61
C GLY A 84 12.05 14.71 -1.87
N GLU A 85 12.73 14.85 -0.72
CA GLU A 85 13.09 13.72 0.15
C GLU A 85 11.86 13.00 0.69
N PHE A 86 10.88 13.75 1.21
CA PHE A 86 9.65 13.16 1.74
C PHE A 86 8.91 12.40 0.65
N ARG A 87 8.78 12.96 -0.55
CA ARG A 87 8.19 12.28 -1.71
C ARG A 87 8.90 10.98 -2.08
N CYS A 88 10.23 10.97 -2.01
CA CYS A 88 11.03 9.78 -2.29
C CYS A 88 10.77 8.70 -1.23
N ARG A 89 10.73 9.08 0.05
CA ARG A 89 10.37 8.19 1.16
C ARG A 89 8.95 7.62 0.98
N LEU A 90 7.96 8.45 0.65
CA LEU A 90 6.60 7.95 0.40
C LEU A 90 6.55 6.91 -0.71
N GLN A 91 7.32 7.11 -1.78
CA GLN A 91 7.37 6.17 -2.89
C GLN A 91 8.06 4.86 -2.49
N SER A 92 9.12 4.92 -1.66
CA SER A 92 9.76 3.73 -1.11
C SER A 92 8.80 2.97 -0.18
N ASP A 93 8.24 3.65 0.81
CA ASP A 93 7.33 3.06 1.80
C ASP A 93 6.12 2.39 1.09
N PHE A 94 5.57 3.03 0.05
CA PHE A 94 4.47 2.46 -0.72
C PHE A 94 4.92 1.32 -1.66
N ALA A 95 6.15 1.37 -2.18
CA ALA A 95 6.71 0.26 -2.96
C ALA A 95 6.91 -0.98 -2.06
N ASP A 96 7.37 -0.78 -0.82
CA ASP A 96 7.60 -1.85 0.15
C ASP A 96 6.28 -2.53 0.58
N LEU A 97 5.21 -1.75 0.79
CA LEU A 97 3.86 -2.29 1.07
C LEU A 97 3.27 -3.12 -0.09
N ASN A 98 3.70 -2.87 -1.33
CA ASN A 98 3.28 -3.68 -2.49
C ASN A 98 4.27 -4.80 -2.81
N SER A 99 5.41 -4.82 -2.14
CA SER A 99 6.48 -5.81 -2.33
C SER A 99 6.48 -6.82 -1.18
N GLY A 100 5.30 -7.15 -0.63
CA GLY A 100 5.15 -8.21 0.38
C GLY A 100 5.96 -9.46 0.00
N PRO A 101 6.44 -10.24 0.98
CA PRO A 101 7.47 -11.27 0.77
C PRO A 101 7.11 -12.30 -0.30
#